data_AF-A0A160N520-F1
#
_entry.id   AF-A0A160N520-F1
#
_cell.length_a   1.000
_cell.length_b   1.000
_cell.length_c   1.000
_cell.angle_alpha   90.00
_cell.angle_beta   90.00
_cell.angle_gamma   90.00
#
_symmetry.space_group_name_H-M   'P 1'
#
loop_
_entity.id
_entity.type
_entity.pdbx_description
1 polymer ?
#
loop_
_entity_poly.entity_id
_entity_poly.type
_entity_poly.pdbx_seq_one_letter_code
_entity_poly.pdbx_strand_id
1 'polypeptide(L)'
;MKTNLHTVLCTSIRLGAVLLAVHALEDAATVVAAADGNTHRLFASLLFDAWYLAVGVVLWLWPGALAWWASSRSGGQVLEAPIGADELQRVALSVLGVWQVVQGVSGLLSHGVVMVFLHDRMTDYSTGHLPPAEWRWVVFYVLQALAGAAVALGAAGMVNLFHRLRRFPEASPATTEIDADAVR
;
A
#
# COMPACT_ATOMS: atom_id res chain seq x y z
N MET A 1 -18.62 -12.24 -19.77
CA MET A 1 -18.89 -12.38 -18.32
C MET A 1 -19.07 -10.99 -17.74
N LYS A 2 -20.22 -10.68 -17.12
CA LYS A 2 -20.47 -9.38 -16.47
C LYS A 2 -19.87 -9.40 -15.07
N THR A 3 -18.70 -8.78 -14.89
CA THR A 3 -18.11 -8.56 -13.56
C THR A 3 -18.82 -7.38 -12.90
N ASN A 4 -19.69 -7.70 -11.94
CA ASN A 4 -20.43 -6.68 -11.20
C ASN A 4 -19.48 -5.95 -10.23
N LEU A 5 -19.61 -4.63 -10.10
CA LEU A 5 -18.77 -3.78 -9.22
C LEU A 5 -18.67 -4.35 -7.80
N HIS A 6 -19.79 -4.89 -7.31
CA HIS A 6 -19.89 -5.56 -6.01
C HIS A 6 -18.92 -6.74 -5.87
N THR A 7 -18.74 -7.54 -6.92
CA THR A 7 -17.82 -8.70 -6.91
C THR A 7 -16.37 -8.23 -6.83
N VAL A 8 -16.01 -7.19 -7.60
CA VAL A 8 -14.68 -6.59 -7.58
C VAL A 8 -14.38 -6.02 -6.19
N LEU A 9 -15.31 -5.27 -5.62
CA LEU A 9 -15.12 -4.66 -4.29
C LEU A 9 -14.96 -5.72 -3.20
N CYS A 10 -15.76 -6.78 -3.25
CA CYS A 10 -15.66 -7.91 -2.33
C CYS A 10 -14.30 -8.62 -2.43
N THR A 11 -13.78 -8.81 -3.65
CA THR A 11 -12.43 -9.35 -3.85
C THR A 11 -11.34 -8.41 -3.34
N SER A 12 -11.46 -7.10 -3.57
CA SER A 12 -10.50 -6.10 -3.05
C SER A 12 -10.47 -6.06 -1.53
N ILE A 13 -11.63 -6.13 -0.86
CA ILE A 13 -11.72 -6.17 0.60
C ILE A 13 -11.04 -7.42 1.16
N ARG A 14 -11.27 -8.59 0.55
CA ARG A 14 -10.61 -9.84 0.95
C ARG A 14 -9.10 -9.78 0.76
N LEU A 15 -8.63 -9.20 -0.34
CA LEU A 15 -7.21 -8.95 -0.57
C LEU A 15 -6.63 -8.02 0.50
N GLY A 16 -7.34 -6.95 0.84
CA GLY A 16 -6.96 -6.05 1.94
C GLY A 16 -6.86 -6.76 3.28
N ALA A 17 -7.79 -7.65 3.60
CA ALA A 17 -7.75 -8.48 4.81
C ALA A 17 -6.52 -9.40 4.86
N VAL A 18 -6.18 -10.04 3.73
CA VAL A 18 -4.98 -10.90 3.62
C VAL A 18 -3.71 -10.07 3.80
N LEU A 19 -3.62 -8.91 3.16
CA LEU A 19 -2.47 -8.02 3.29
C LEU A 19 -2.30 -7.50 4.73
N LEU A 20 -3.41 -7.18 5.41
CA LEU A 20 -3.42 -6.83 6.83
C LEU A 20 -2.87 -7.95 7.71
N ALA A 21 -3.26 -9.19 7.43
CA ALA A 21 -2.78 -10.35 8.18
C ALA A 21 -1.28 -10.61 7.94
N VAL A 22 -0.82 -10.51 6.70
CA VAL A 22 0.61 -10.65 6.36
C VAL A 22 1.43 -9.56 7.06
N HIS A 23 0.95 -8.31 7.02
CA HIS A 23 1.65 -7.22 7.69
C HIS A 23 1.74 -7.40 9.21
N ALA A 24 0.65 -7.79 9.86
CA ALA A 24 0.66 -8.06 11.31
C ALA A 24 1.62 -9.19 11.68
N LEU A 25 1.78 -10.20 10.81
CA LEU A 25 2.76 -11.27 11.00
C LEU A 25 4.20 -10.78 10.82
N GLU A 26 4.47 -9.94 9.83
CA GLU A 26 5.79 -9.33 9.60
C GLU A 26 6.19 -8.43 10.78
N ASP A 27 5.28 -7.59 11.26
CA ASP A 27 5.54 -6.68 12.38
C ASP A 27 5.77 -7.45 13.68
N ALA A 28 4.90 -8.43 13.99
CA ALA A 28 5.07 -9.31 15.14
C ALA A 28 6.42 -10.05 15.11
N ALA A 29 6.82 -10.59 13.95
CA ALA A 29 8.11 -11.28 13.81
C ALA A 29 9.29 -10.32 14.04
N THR A 30 9.19 -9.09 13.52
CA THR A 30 10.23 -8.06 13.68
C THR A 30 10.36 -7.64 15.14
N VAL A 31 9.25 -7.46 15.84
CA VAL A 31 9.20 -7.08 17.25
C VAL A 31 9.73 -8.19 18.15
N VAL A 32 9.37 -9.45 17.87
CA VAL A 32 9.89 -10.62 18.59
C VAL A 32 11.40 -10.77 18.37
N ALA A 33 11.88 -10.56 17.15
CA ALA A 33 13.31 -10.60 16.84
C ALA A 33 14.09 -9.46 17.50
N ALA A 34 13.46 -8.29 17.68
CA ALA A 34 14.03 -7.12 18.33
C ALA A 34 13.77 -7.05 19.85
N ALA A 35 13.27 -8.14 20.46
CA ALA A 35 12.92 -8.17 21.86
C ALA A 35 14.15 -7.95 22.76
N ASP A 36 14.18 -6.83 23.47
CA ASP A 36 15.27 -6.37 24.35
C ASP A 36 15.02 -6.72 25.84
N GLY A 37 14.02 -7.57 26.11
CA GLY A 37 13.58 -7.92 27.46
C GLY A 37 12.52 -6.98 28.05
N ASN A 38 12.15 -5.90 27.37
CA ASN A 38 11.06 -5.00 27.80
C ASN A 38 9.68 -5.60 27.46
N THR A 39 9.15 -6.39 28.38
CA THR A 39 7.88 -7.14 28.23
C THR A 39 6.68 -6.24 27.95
N HIS A 40 6.69 -4.99 28.44
CA HIS A 40 5.57 -4.06 28.27
C HIS A 40 5.51 -3.51 26.85
N ARG A 41 6.67 -3.18 26.26
CA ARG A 41 6.77 -2.75 24.85
C ARG A 41 6.34 -3.89 23.92
N LEU A 42 6.80 -5.10 24.20
CA LEU A 42 6.44 -6.29 23.43
C LEU A 42 4.94 -6.58 23.53
N PHE A 43 4.36 -6.50 24.73
CA PHE A 43 2.92 -6.67 24.93
C PHE A 43 2.08 -5.60 24.21
N ALA A 44 2.47 -4.33 24.29
CA ALA A 44 1.77 -3.25 23.61
C ALA A 44 1.79 -3.44 22.08
N SER A 45 2.94 -3.82 21.52
CA SER A 45 3.08 -4.08 20.09
C SER A 45 2.23 -5.28 19.63
N LEU A 46 2.28 -6.40 20.37
CA LEU A 46 1.46 -7.58 20.06
C LEU A 46 -0.05 -7.29 20.17
N LEU A 47 -0.46 -6.37 21.06
CA LEU A 47 -1.85 -5.95 21.16
C LEU A 47 -2.29 -5.19 19.89
N PHE A 48 -1.42 -4.34 19.34
CA PHE A 48 -1.66 -3.67 18.06
C PHE A 48 -1.71 -4.66 16.89
N ASP A 49 -0.82 -5.65 16.84
CA ASP A 49 -0.86 -6.71 15.83
C ASP A 49 -2.13 -7.55 15.92
N ALA A 50 -2.53 -7.90 17.15
CA ALA A 50 -3.79 -8.59 17.40
C ALA A 50 -5.00 -7.76 16.94
N TRP A 51 -4.94 -6.44 17.12
CA TRP A 51 -5.96 -5.53 16.59
C TRP A 51 -5.99 -5.53 15.06
N TYR A 52 -4.85 -5.46 14.39
CA TYR A 52 -4.78 -5.56 12.92
C TYR A 52 -5.34 -6.88 12.39
N LEU A 53 -5.04 -7.99 13.06
CA LEU A 53 -5.63 -9.30 12.75
C LEU A 53 -7.13 -9.32 12.98
N ALA A 54 -7.62 -8.73 14.08
CA ALA A 54 -9.05 -8.65 14.36
C ALA A 54 -9.78 -7.85 13.27
N VAL A 55 -9.23 -6.71 12.84
CA VAL A 55 -9.75 -5.94 11.70
C VAL A 55 -9.72 -6.77 10.42
N GLY A 56 -8.61 -7.47 10.14
CA GLY A 56 -8.49 -8.38 8.99
C GLY A 56 -9.58 -9.46 8.99
N VAL A 57 -9.85 -10.09 10.14
CA VAL A 57 -10.91 -11.09 10.31
C VAL A 57 -12.28 -10.48 10.06
N VAL A 58 -12.57 -9.28 10.58
CA VAL A 58 -13.84 -8.58 10.33
C VAL A 58 -14.01 -8.28 8.84
N LEU A 59 -12.97 -7.77 8.18
CA LEU A 59 -12.97 -7.53 6.72
C LEU A 59 -13.19 -8.82 5.93
N TRP A 60 -12.64 -9.94 6.41
CA TRP A 60 -12.79 -11.25 5.79
C TRP A 60 -14.19 -11.86 5.96
N LEU A 61 -14.80 -11.70 7.13
CA LEU A 61 -16.12 -12.24 7.46
C LEU A 61 -17.27 -11.41 6.88
N TRP A 62 -17.10 -10.08 6.79
CA TRP A 62 -18.14 -9.16 6.30
C TRP A 62 -17.77 -8.33 5.06
N PRO A 63 -17.18 -8.93 4.01
CA PRO A 63 -16.82 -8.17 2.82
C PRO A 63 -18.06 -7.67 2.06
N GLY A 64 -19.18 -8.40 2.14
CA GLY A 64 -20.44 -8.01 1.49
C GLY A 64 -21.13 -6.82 2.16
N ALA A 65 -21.12 -6.74 3.49
CA ALA A 65 -21.73 -5.60 4.20
C ALA A 65 -20.94 -4.31 3.95
N LEU A 66 -19.61 -4.41 3.92
CA LEU A 66 -18.71 -3.31 3.59
C LEU A 66 -18.83 -2.91 2.11
N ALA A 67 -18.92 -3.89 1.22
CA ALA A 67 -19.16 -3.63 -0.20
C ALA A 67 -20.50 -2.96 -0.44
N TRP A 68 -21.54 -3.39 0.28
CA TRP A 68 -22.85 -2.76 0.24
C TRP A 68 -22.78 -1.31 0.74
N TRP A 69 -22.14 -1.05 1.89
CA TRP A 69 -21.93 0.31 2.43
C TRP A 69 -21.15 1.22 1.47
N ALA A 70 -20.11 0.71 0.83
CA ALA A 70 -19.33 1.46 -0.13
C ALA A 70 -20.10 1.74 -1.43
N SER A 71 -20.88 0.76 -1.91
CA SER A 71 -21.70 0.87 -3.12
C SER A 71 -22.97 1.72 -2.93
N SER A 72 -23.56 1.75 -1.74
CA SER A 72 -24.79 2.52 -1.48
C SER A 72 -24.55 4.03 -1.56
N ARG A 73 -23.31 4.47 -1.32
CA ARG A 73 -22.86 5.85 -1.57
C ARG A 73 -22.48 6.13 -3.02
N SER A 74 -22.15 5.11 -3.81
CA SER A 74 -21.73 5.24 -5.21
C SER A 74 -22.82 4.69 -6.11
N GLY A 75 -23.91 5.43 -6.24
CA GLY A 75 -25.09 5.03 -7.00
C GLY A 75 -24.76 4.46 -8.38
N GLY A 76 -25.04 3.17 -8.56
CA GLY A 76 -25.44 2.58 -9.84
C GLY A 76 -24.46 2.64 -11.01
N GLN A 77 -23.14 2.72 -10.82
CA GLN A 77 -22.22 2.57 -11.95
C GLN A 77 -21.99 1.08 -12.26
N VAL A 78 -22.89 0.55 -13.09
CA VAL A 78 -22.65 -0.69 -13.83
C VAL A 78 -21.46 -0.43 -14.76
N LEU A 79 -20.33 -1.08 -14.50
CA LEU A 79 -19.18 -1.13 -15.41
C LEU A 79 -19.60 -1.84 -16.70
N GLU A 80 -20.26 -1.12 -17.61
CA GLU A 80 -20.67 -1.64 -18.93
C GLU A 80 -19.51 -1.67 -19.93
N ALA A 81 -18.39 -1.00 -19.62
CA ALA A 81 -17.19 -1.01 -20.45
C ALA A 81 -16.18 -2.07 -19.95
N PRO A 82 -15.57 -2.87 -20.84
CA PRO A 82 -14.48 -3.75 -20.47
C PRO A 82 -13.31 -2.92 -19.93
N ILE A 83 -12.92 -3.18 -18.68
CA ILE A 83 -11.81 -2.50 -18.02
C ILE A 83 -10.54 -2.71 -18.86
N GLY A 84 -9.97 -1.62 -19.36
CA GLY A 84 -8.71 -1.65 -20.11
C GLY A 84 -7.53 -2.00 -19.22
N ALA A 85 -6.47 -2.59 -19.79
CA ALA A 85 -5.25 -2.93 -19.04
C ALA A 85 -4.62 -1.70 -18.34
N ASP A 86 -4.70 -0.53 -18.97
CA ASP A 86 -4.20 0.73 -18.42
C ASP A 86 -4.99 1.18 -17.18
N GLU A 87 -6.31 0.95 -17.19
CA GLU A 87 -7.19 1.30 -16.09
C GLU A 87 -6.97 0.37 -14.88
N LEU A 88 -6.78 -0.93 -15.15
CA LEU A 88 -6.42 -1.91 -14.13
C LEU A 88 -5.04 -1.63 -13.50
N GLN A 89 -4.06 -1.21 -14.31
CA GLN A 89 -2.74 -0.82 -13.84
C GLN A 89 -2.79 0.45 -12.98
N ARG A 90 -3.66 1.41 -13.34
CA ARG A 90 -3.87 2.63 -12.55
C ARG A 90 -4.50 2.31 -11.20
N VAL A 91 -5.50 1.43 -11.17
CA VAL A 91 -6.14 0.96 -9.93
C VAL A 91 -5.13 0.20 -9.06
N ALA A 92 -4.29 -0.66 -9.64
CA ALA A 92 -3.28 -1.38 -8.88
C ALA A 92 -2.25 -0.43 -8.23
N LEU A 93 -1.75 0.56 -8.98
CA LEU A 93 -0.82 1.56 -8.45
C LEU A 93 -1.47 2.45 -7.38
N SER A 94 -2.73 2.84 -7.56
CA SER A 94 -3.42 3.66 -6.56
C SER A 94 -3.66 2.88 -5.27
N VAL A 95 -4.07 1.62 -5.35
CA VAL A 95 -4.24 0.73 -4.19
C VAL A 95 -2.91 0.51 -3.47
N LEU A 96 -1.82 0.27 -4.21
CA LEU A 96 -0.48 0.13 -3.64
C LEU A 96 -0.02 1.42 -2.93
N GLY A 97 -0.27 2.58 -3.52
CA GLY A 97 0.03 3.87 -2.90
C GLY A 97 -0.75 4.07 -1.60
N VAL A 98 -2.06 3.83 -1.61
CA VAL A 98 -2.93 3.91 -0.43
C VAL A 98 -2.46 2.93 0.65
N TRP A 99 -2.08 1.71 0.27
CA TRP A 99 -1.51 0.73 1.20
C TRP A 99 -0.28 1.28 1.90
N GLN A 100 0.67 1.87 1.16
CA GLN A 100 1.87 2.47 1.75
C GLN A 100 1.58 3.67 2.66
N VAL A 101 0.54 4.46 2.35
CA VAL A 101 0.06 5.52 3.26
C VAL A 101 -0.42 4.91 4.58
N VAL A 102 -1.29 3.90 4.51
CA VAL A 102 -1.84 3.24 5.70
C VAL A 102 -0.71 2.64 6.55
N GLN A 103 0.26 2.01 5.91
CA GLN A 103 1.45 1.46 6.54
C GLN A 103 2.29 2.52 7.26
N GLY A 104 2.61 3.62 6.58
CA GLY A 104 3.35 4.73 7.19
C GLY A 104 2.60 5.36 8.37
N VAL A 105 1.30 5.59 8.25
CA VAL A 105 0.49 6.15 9.35
C VAL A 105 0.37 5.18 10.52
N SER A 106 0.16 3.90 10.26
CA SER A 106 0.15 2.83 11.26
C SER A 106 1.45 2.79 12.05
N GLY A 107 2.59 2.73 11.34
CA GLY A 107 3.90 2.70 11.94
C GLY A 107 4.19 3.95 12.78
N LEU A 108 3.76 5.12 12.31
CA LEU A 108 3.88 6.39 13.06
C LEU A 108 3.10 6.34 14.38
N LEU A 109 1.89 5.79 14.37
CA LEU A 109 1.05 5.64 15.57
C LEU A 109 1.65 4.63 16.55
N SER A 110 2.01 3.43 16.07
CA SER A 110 2.62 2.38 16.88
C SER A 110 3.92 2.86 17.52
N HIS A 111 4.81 3.46 16.72
CA HIS A 111 6.08 3.98 17.19
C HIS A 111 5.92 5.23 18.06
N GLY A 112 4.90 6.06 17.80
CA GLY A 112 4.55 7.20 18.65
C GLY A 112 4.14 6.78 20.06
N VAL A 113 3.36 5.71 20.19
CA VAL A 113 3.02 5.12 21.50
C VAL A 113 4.28 4.65 22.22
N VAL A 114 5.18 3.96 21.52
CA VAL A 114 6.48 3.52 22.06
C VAL A 114 7.32 4.71 22.53
N MET A 115 7.39 5.79 21.76
CA MET A 115 8.08 7.02 22.13
C MET A 115 7.48 7.67 23.38
N VAL A 116 6.15 7.72 23.52
CA VAL A 116 5.50 8.26 24.74
C VAL A 116 5.83 7.42 25.96
N PHE A 117 5.79 6.09 25.84
CA PHE A 117 6.19 5.18 26.94
C PHE A 117 7.67 5.31 27.32
N LEU A 118 8.55 5.46 26.33
CA LEU A 118 9.98 5.71 26.56
C LEU A 118 10.20 7.07 27.22
N HIS A 119 9.47 8.10 26.79
CA HIS A 119 9.53 9.42 27.39
C HIS A 119 9.13 9.38 28.86
N ASP A 120 7.96 8.83 29.20
CA ASP A 120 7.49 8.71 30.59
C ASP A 120 8.43 7.90 31.51
N ARG A 121 9.15 6.92 30.96
CA ARG A 121 10.13 6.09 31.71
C ARG A 121 11.52 6.73 31.79
N MET A 122 11.91 7.54 30.81
CA MET A 122 13.23 8.20 30.74
C MET A 122 13.22 9.63 31.26
N THR A 123 12.06 10.24 31.50
CA THR A 123 11.93 11.55 32.18
C THR A 123 12.49 11.55 33.59
N ASP A 124 12.68 10.38 34.23
CA ASP A 124 13.42 10.26 35.49
C ASP A 124 14.95 10.44 35.33
N TYR A 125 15.50 10.39 34.11
CA TYR A 125 16.94 10.58 33.82
C TYR A 125 17.19 11.90 33.05
N SER A 126 17.07 13.02 33.77
CA SER A 126 17.74 14.33 33.63
C SER A 126 17.96 15.03 32.26
N THR A 127 17.61 14.49 31.09
CA THR A 127 17.83 15.15 29.78
C THR A 127 16.60 15.25 28.89
N GLY A 128 15.54 14.46 29.13
CA GLY A 128 14.27 14.57 28.40
C GLY A 128 14.35 14.38 26.87
N HIS A 129 15.50 13.94 26.34
CA HIS A 129 15.71 13.74 24.91
C HIS A 129 15.56 12.26 24.57
N LEU A 130 14.63 11.95 23.66
CA LEU A 130 14.46 10.62 23.10
C LEU A 130 15.74 10.20 22.32
N PRO A 131 16.11 8.91 22.32
CA PRO A 131 17.27 8.44 21.57
C PRO A 131 17.17 8.81 20.07
N PRO A 132 18.27 9.22 19.41
CA PRO A 132 18.26 9.56 17.97
C PRO A 132 17.75 8.43 17.07
N ALA A 133 17.89 7.19 17.52
CA ALA A 133 17.42 6.00 16.82
C ALA A 133 15.90 5.96 16.64
N GLU A 134 15.12 6.49 17.60
CA GLU A 134 13.65 6.52 17.52
C GLU A 134 13.19 7.57 16.49
N TRP A 135 13.89 8.70 16.38
CA TRP A 135 13.57 9.73 15.38
C TRP A 135 13.72 9.25 13.94
N ARG A 136 14.68 8.34 13.70
CA ARG A 136 14.87 7.72 12.38
C ARG A 136 13.62 6.96 11.92
N TRP A 137 12.95 6.26 12.83
CA TRP A 137 11.73 5.50 12.51
C TRP A 137 10.56 6.42 12.20
N VAL A 138 10.40 7.51 12.96
CA VAL A 138 9.41 8.55 12.67
C VAL A 138 9.62 9.10 11.25
N VAL A 139 10.85 9.47 10.90
CA VAL A 139 11.18 9.96 9.55
C VAL A 139 10.90 8.90 8.48
N PHE A 140 11.27 7.64 8.73
CA PHE A 140 10.99 6.53 7.82
C PHE A 140 9.49 6.39 7.52
N TYR A 141 8.65 6.37 8.55
CA TYR A 141 7.20 6.23 8.39
C TYR A 141 6.56 7.45 7.71
N VAL A 142 7.03 8.66 8.00
CA VAL A 142 6.60 9.87 7.29
C VAL A 142 6.96 9.78 5.81
N LEU A 143 8.21 9.42 5.48
CA LEU A 143 8.65 9.27 4.10
C LEU A 143 7.87 8.15 3.38
N GLN A 144 7.59 7.04 4.05
CA GLN A 144 6.77 5.95 3.51
C GLN A 144 5.35 6.43 3.19
N ALA A 145 4.72 7.18 4.10
CA ALA A 145 3.39 7.73 3.88
C ALA A 145 3.38 8.75 2.72
N LEU A 146 4.38 9.63 2.65
CA LEU A 146 4.51 10.60 1.56
C LEU A 146 4.77 9.91 0.21
N ALA A 147 5.63 8.90 0.18
CA ALA A 147 5.88 8.10 -1.01
C ALA A 147 4.62 7.36 -1.46
N GLY A 148 3.86 6.76 -0.53
CA GLY A 148 2.58 6.15 -0.81
C GLY A 148 1.57 7.14 -1.39
N ALA A 149 1.46 8.33 -0.82
CA ALA A 149 0.57 9.39 -1.30
C ALA A 149 0.98 9.86 -2.71
N ALA A 150 2.28 10.03 -2.96
CA ALA A 150 2.81 10.38 -4.28
C ALA A 150 2.48 9.32 -5.33
N VAL A 151 2.59 8.03 -4.99
CA VAL A 151 2.21 6.92 -5.88
C VAL A 151 0.70 6.89 -6.12
N ALA A 152 -0.10 7.08 -5.08
CA ALA A 152 -1.56 7.07 -5.19
C ALA A 152 -2.08 8.20 -6.09
N LEU A 153 -1.55 9.41 -5.94
CA LEU A 153 -1.91 10.59 -6.73
C LEU A 153 -1.27 10.55 -8.13
N GLY A 154 -0.05 10.02 -8.23
CA GLY A 154 0.75 9.94 -9.45
C GLY A 154 0.44 8.75 -10.35
N ALA A 155 -0.43 7.82 -9.93
CA ALA A 155 -0.77 6.60 -10.67
C ALA A 155 -1.17 6.89 -12.13
N ALA A 156 -1.88 8.00 -12.38
CA ALA A 156 -2.25 8.46 -13.72
C ALA A 156 -1.03 8.76 -14.61
N GLY A 157 -0.04 9.45 -14.07
CA GLY A 157 1.19 9.82 -14.77
C GLY A 157 2.06 8.60 -15.05
N MET A 158 2.16 7.68 -14.09
CA MET A 158 2.92 6.44 -14.24
C MET A 158 2.33 5.54 -15.33
N VAL A 159 1.01 5.36 -15.38
CA VAL A 159 0.37 4.58 -16.45
C VAL A 159 0.61 5.21 -17.82
N ASN A 160 0.51 6.54 -17.95
CA ASN A 160 0.79 7.23 -19.20
C ASN A 160 2.27 7.08 -19.62
N LEU A 161 3.21 7.07 -18.67
CA LEU A 161 4.63 6.80 -18.92
C LEU A 161 4.84 5.36 -19.41
N PHE A 162 4.23 4.37 -18.75
CA PHE A 162 4.32 2.97 -19.18
C PHE A 162 3.69 2.74 -20.56
N HIS A 163 2.60 3.44 -20.85
CA HIS A 163 1.98 3.38 -22.18
C HIS A 163 2.90 3.96 -23.25
N ARG A 164 3.55 5.10 -22.97
CA ARG A 164 4.55 5.70 -23.86
C ARG A 164 5.74 4.77 -24.07
N LEU A 165 6.24 4.13 -23.01
CA LEU A 165 7.33 3.16 -23.07
C LEU A 165 6.96 1.89 -23.86
N ARG A 166 5.71 1.41 -23.74
CA ARG A 166 5.20 0.28 -24.55
C ARG A 166 4.94 0.66 -26.01
N ARG A 167 4.65 1.93 -26.30
CA ARG A 167 4.46 2.46 -27.66
C ARG A 167 5.75 2.94 -28.31
N PHE A 168 6.90 2.83 -27.64
CA PHE A 168 8.18 3.04 -28.32
C PHE A 168 8.34 1.95 -29.39
N PRO A 169 8.38 2.31 -30.70
CA PRO A 169 8.26 1.33 -31.76
C PRO A 169 9.55 0.55 -31.99
N GLU A 170 9.38 -0.71 -32.37
CA GLU A 170 10.14 -1.34 -33.44
C GLU A 170 10.26 -0.36 -34.63
N ALA A 171 11.35 0.41 -34.66
CA ALA A 171 11.71 1.24 -35.80
C ALA A 171 13.11 0.84 -36.26
N SER A 172 13.18 -0.20 -37.09
CA SER A 172 13.93 -0.12 -38.35
C SER A 172 13.64 -1.34 -39.25
N PRO A 173 12.65 -1.28 -40.15
CA PRO A 173 12.84 -1.84 -41.47
C PRO A 173 13.57 -0.76 -42.29
N ALA A 174 14.90 -0.78 -42.28
CA ALA A 174 15.64 -0.13 -43.34
C ALA A 174 15.41 -0.93 -44.62
N THR A 175 14.37 -0.58 -45.36
CA THR A 175 14.28 -0.80 -46.80
C THR A 175 15.44 -0.06 -47.46
N THR A 176 16.59 -0.73 -47.55
CA THR A 176 17.60 -0.48 -48.59
C THR A 176 17.35 -1.51 -49.69
N GLU A 177 16.21 -1.39 -50.35
CA GLU A 177 16.07 -1.88 -51.72
C GLU A 177 16.85 -0.90 -52.59
N ILE A 178 18.15 -1.16 -52.72
CA ILE A 178 19.02 -0.48 -53.68
C ILE A 178 18.58 -0.99 -55.05
N ASP A 179 17.79 -0.15 -55.70
CA ASP A 179 17.64 0.04 -57.13
C ASP A 179 18.72 -0.66 -57.95
N ALA A 180 18.44 -1.91 -58.32
CA ALA A 180 19.19 -2.69 -59.29
C ALA A 180 18.37 -2.75 -60.56
N ASP A 181 18.19 -1.61 -61.25
CA ASP A 181 18.03 -1.56 -62.72
C ASP A 181 17.90 -0.13 -63.26
N ALA A 182 18.86 0.74 -62.90
CA ALA A 182 19.14 1.91 -63.71
C ALA A 182 19.95 1.51 -64.96
N VAL A 183 19.22 1.10 -65.99
CA VAL A 183 19.47 1.35 -67.43
C VAL A 183 20.78 0.77 -68.02
N ARG A 184 20.63 -0.38 -68.70
CA ARG A 184 21.38 -0.73 -69.91
C ARG A 184 20.45 -0.70 -71.11
#